data_AF-A0A848V6Q0-F1
#
_entry.id   AF-A0A848V6Q0-F1
#
_cell.length_a   1.000
_cell.length_b   1.000
_cell.length_c   1.000
_cell.angle_alpha   90.00
_cell.angle_beta   90.00
_cell.angle_gamma   90.00
#
_symmetry.space_group_name_H-M   'P 1'
#
loop_
_entity.id
_entity.type
_entity.pdbx_description
1 polymer ?
#
loop_
_entity_poly.entity_id
_entity_poly.type
_entity_poly.pdbx_seq_one_letter_code
_entity_poly.pdbx_strand_id
1 'polypeptide(L)'
;MSVKDRVIFVPRGPRGRQGPAGPTGNPSVETARIDDIESVDPGNNAIFVDGVNGNDLNFGSAVTSPVATLQRAITLCRSFGFNYINILSDITLDYRIAIDHLNGVLFLRGRNSDSSAAMQRKITVVDSSNNGSRPGCFVINSNMSVRLEALDIELNSGKGFGVFEVTVAYLQFYMINGSLSRVGTGNARLFHTGIGSISANFASFTLDYSALGYLFYSVISGADPNDHYNYFTNISSA
;
A
#
# COMPACT_ATOMS: atom_id res chain seq x y z
N MET A 1 -1.59 -8.98 -58.16
CA MET A 1 -2.36 -8.13 -59.10
C MET A 1 -3.74 -8.76 -59.23
N SER A 2 -4.71 -8.38 -58.39
CA SER A 2 -5.77 -7.36 -58.63
C SER A 2 -6.72 -7.78 -59.77
N VAL A 3 -8.05 -7.64 -59.73
CA VAL A 3 -8.96 -6.67 -59.08
C VAL A 3 -10.37 -7.32 -59.03
N LYS A 4 -11.25 -6.82 -58.15
CA LYS A 4 -12.71 -6.57 -58.31
C LYS A 4 -13.67 -7.34 -57.39
N ASP A 5 -14.16 -6.58 -56.41
CA ASP A 5 -15.57 -6.26 -56.14
C ASP A 5 -16.65 -7.28 -56.52
N ARG A 6 -17.45 -7.65 -55.51
CA ARG A 6 -18.91 -7.76 -55.66
C ARG A 6 -19.62 -7.53 -54.31
N VAL A 7 -20.31 -6.40 -54.25
CA VAL A 7 -21.39 -6.11 -53.30
C VAL A 7 -22.59 -7.01 -53.64
N ILE A 8 -23.21 -7.62 -52.63
CA ILE A 8 -24.56 -8.20 -52.74
C ILE A 8 -25.40 -7.69 -51.56
N PHE A 9 -26.57 -7.16 -51.89
CA PHE A 9 -27.54 -6.52 -51.01
C PHE A 9 -28.71 -7.49 -50.69
N VAL A 10 -29.12 -7.51 -49.40
CA VAL A 10 -30.46 -7.75 -48.78
C VAL A 10 -31.15 -9.13 -48.87
N PRO A 11 -31.95 -9.54 -47.84
CA PRO A 11 -33.22 -8.88 -47.46
C PRO A 11 -33.41 -8.54 -45.97
N ARG A 12 -34.18 -7.47 -45.72
CA ARG A 12 -34.79 -7.15 -44.42
C ARG A 12 -35.93 -8.15 -44.15
N GLY A 13 -35.84 -8.88 -43.03
CA GLY A 13 -36.92 -9.64 -42.40
C GLY A 13 -37.48 -8.91 -41.16
N PRO A 14 -38.65 -9.33 -40.63
CA PRO A 14 -39.60 -8.46 -39.95
C PRO A 14 -39.24 -8.10 -38.50
N ARG A 15 -39.79 -6.95 -38.07
CA ARG A 15 -39.77 -6.47 -36.67
C ARG A 15 -40.46 -7.48 -35.76
N GLY A 16 -39.69 -8.09 -34.86
CA GLY A 16 -40.16 -8.83 -33.70
C GLY A 16 -40.09 -7.99 -32.43
N ARG A 17 -41.13 -8.08 -31.60
CA ARG A 17 -41.41 -7.30 -30.39
C ARG A 17 -40.39 -7.45 -29.26
N GLN A 18 -40.34 -6.39 -28.45
CA GLN A 18 -39.68 -6.20 -27.17
C GLN A 18 -39.94 -7.33 -26.15
N GLY A 19 -38.88 -7.74 -25.46
CA GLY A 19 -38.89 -8.23 -24.07
C GLY A 19 -37.84 -7.42 -23.27
N PRO A 20 -38.06 -7.14 -21.99
CA PRO A 20 -37.30 -6.13 -21.26
C PRO A 20 -35.88 -6.63 -20.97
N ALA A 21 -34.89 -5.81 -21.35
CA ALA A 21 -33.53 -5.91 -20.84
C ALA A 21 -33.59 -5.65 -19.33
N GLY A 22 -33.34 -6.69 -18.52
CA GLY A 22 -33.04 -6.50 -17.11
C GLY A 22 -31.78 -5.63 -17.00
N PRO A 23 -31.69 -4.72 -16.01
CA PRO A 23 -30.48 -3.95 -15.81
C PRO A 23 -29.38 -4.91 -15.36
N THR A 24 -28.47 -5.24 -16.27
CA THR A 24 -27.12 -5.68 -15.89
C THR A 24 -26.49 -4.50 -15.19
N GLY A 25 -26.58 -4.48 -13.86
CA GLY A 25 -25.82 -3.55 -13.05
C GLY A 25 -24.35 -3.73 -13.40
N ASN A 26 -23.81 -2.79 -14.17
CA ASN A 26 -22.40 -2.48 -14.06
C ASN A 26 -22.16 -2.22 -12.57
N PRO A 27 -21.17 -2.84 -11.91
CA PRO A 27 -20.68 -2.26 -10.67
C PRO A 27 -20.26 -0.85 -11.06
N SER A 28 -21.01 0.13 -10.57
CA SER A 28 -20.65 1.52 -10.71
C SER A 28 -19.22 1.61 -10.21
N VAL A 29 -18.29 1.89 -11.13
CA VAL A 29 -17.05 2.55 -10.77
C VAL A 29 -17.52 3.80 -10.03
N GLU A 30 -17.41 3.77 -8.71
CA GLU A 30 -17.78 4.87 -7.85
C GLU A 30 -16.74 5.96 -8.11
N THR A 31 -16.98 6.70 -9.20
CA THR A 31 -16.27 7.92 -9.52
C THR A 31 -16.51 8.83 -8.32
N ALA A 32 -15.46 9.09 -7.53
CA ALA A 32 -15.50 10.13 -6.52
C ALA A 32 -16.16 11.37 -7.15
N ARG A 33 -17.21 11.90 -6.52
CA ARG A 33 -17.94 13.01 -7.11
C ARG A 33 -16.98 14.19 -7.21
N ILE A 34 -16.98 14.85 -8.36
CA ILE A 34 -16.14 16.02 -8.63
C ILE A 34 -16.36 17.12 -7.58
N ASP A 35 -17.54 17.13 -6.94
CA ASP A 35 -17.91 18.07 -5.88
C ASP A 35 -17.17 17.82 -4.54
N ASP A 36 -16.53 16.66 -4.34
CA ASP A 36 -15.72 16.38 -3.13
C ASP A 36 -14.32 17.02 -3.19
N ILE A 37 -13.95 17.64 -4.32
CA ILE A 37 -12.62 18.21 -4.59
C ILE A 37 -12.48 19.66 -4.08
N GLU A 38 -13.58 20.32 -3.69
CA GLU A 38 -13.58 21.75 -3.31
C GLU A 38 -12.90 22.08 -1.96
N SER A 39 -12.21 21.13 -1.32
CA SER A 39 -11.46 21.40 -0.07
C SER A 39 -10.03 20.85 -0.05
N VAL A 40 -9.42 20.62 -1.21
CA VAL A 40 -7.96 20.37 -1.23
C VAL A 40 -7.26 21.65 -0.81
N ASP A 41 -7.01 21.77 0.49
CA ASP A 41 -6.20 22.82 1.08
C ASP A 41 -4.83 22.74 0.39
N PRO A 42 -4.46 23.72 -0.47
CA PRO A 42 -3.29 23.59 -1.34
C PRO A 42 -1.96 23.43 -0.58
N GLY A 43 -1.98 23.69 0.74
CA GLY A 43 -0.85 23.49 1.64
C GLY A 43 -0.74 22.09 2.26
N ASN A 44 -1.73 21.20 2.08
CA ASN A 44 -1.76 19.89 2.73
C ASN A 44 -1.96 18.78 1.69
N ASN A 45 -0.88 18.45 0.98
CA ASN A 45 -0.84 17.33 0.03
C ASN A 45 -0.85 15.96 0.74
N ALA A 46 -1.82 15.73 1.62
CA ALA A 46 -1.90 14.56 2.49
C ALA A 46 -3.29 13.93 2.47
N ILE A 47 -3.32 12.60 2.54
CA ILE A 47 -4.50 11.82 2.90
C ILE A 47 -4.43 11.47 4.38
N PHE A 48 -5.53 11.65 5.09
CA PHE A 48 -5.68 11.29 6.51
C PHE A 48 -6.34 9.92 6.65
N VAL A 49 -5.75 9.07 7.48
CA VAL A 49 -6.23 7.70 7.75
C VAL A 49 -6.47 7.54 9.24
N ASP A 50 -7.67 7.11 9.61
CA ASP A 50 -8.06 6.77 10.98
C ASP A 50 -8.80 5.43 10.94
N GLY A 51 -8.16 4.37 11.42
CA GLY A 51 -8.73 3.02 11.47
C GLY A 51 -9.84 2.84 12.52
N VAL A 52 -10.06 3.84 13.39
CA VAL A 52 -11.11 3.83 14.42
C VAL A 52 -12.33 4.63 13.97
N ASN A 53 -12.12 5.87 13.50
CA ASN A 53 -13.19 6.81 13.17
C ASN A 53 -13.35 7.10 11.67
N GLY A 54 -12.44 6.57 10.83
CA GLY A 54 -12.46 6.83 9.40
C GLY A 54 -13.55 6.08 8.65
N ASN A 55 -13.79 6.54 7.42
CA ASN A 55 -14.74 5.93 6.51
C ASN A 55 -14.15 5.96 5.09
N ASP A 56 -14.06 4.81 4.42
CA ASP A 56 -13.47 4.73 3.07
C ASP A 56 -14.31 5.38 1.97
N LEU A 57 -15.56 5.76 2.28
CA LEU A 57 -16.36 6.64 1.43
C LEU A 57 -15.84 8.08 1.41
N ASN A 58 -15.04 8.49 2.40
CA ASN A 58 -14.46 9.82 2.45
C ASN A 58 -13.36 10.00 1.39
N PHE A 59 -13.07 11.26 1.06
CA PHE A 59 -11.93 11.64 0.24
C PHE A 59 -10.61 11.71 1.04
N GLY A 60 -10.68 11.85 2.37
CA GLY A 60 -9.49 11.83 3.22
C GLY A 60 -8.60 13.07 3.13
N SER A 61 -9.03 14.17 2.49
CA SER A 61 -8.26 15.43 2.41
C SER A 61 -8.32 16.27 3.70
N ALA A 62 -9.17 15.90 4.66
CA ALA A 62 -9.31 16.59 5.93
C ALA A 62 -9.29 15.63 7.11
N VAL A 63 -8.75 16.10 8.24
CA VAL A 63 -8.69 15.35 9.51
C VAL A 63 -10.08 14.97 10.03
N THR A 64 -11.11 15.78 9.74
CA THR A 64 -12.49 15.54 10.14
C THR A 64 -13.23 14.52 9.26
N SER A 65 -12.66 14.17 8.11
CA SER A 65 -13.20 13.17 7.17
C SER A 65 -12.11 12.23 6.67
N PRO A 66 -11.41 11.51 7.59
CA PRO A 66 -10.34 10.61 7.20
C PRO A 66 -10.89 9.34 6.55
N VAL A 67 -10.08 8.67 5.73
CA VAL A 67 -10.39 7.33 5.25
C VAL A 67 -10.10 6.29 6.33
N ALA A 68 -10.73 5.12 6.27
CA ALA A 68 -10.55 4.07 7.27
C ALA A 68 -9.29 3.23 7.01
N THR A 69 -8.95 3.01 5.74
CA THR A 69 -7.94 2.03 5.34
C THR A 69 -6.78 2.62 4.54
N LEU A 70 -5.61 1.99 4.67
CA LEU A 70 -4.44 2.29 3.83
C LEU A 70 -4.67 1.96 2.34
N GLN A 71 -5.55 1.00 2.02
CA GLN A 71 -5.93 0.68 0.64
C GLN A 71 -6.52 1.91 -0.03
N ARG A 72 -7.53 2.48 0.63
CA ARG A 72 -8.24 3.64 0.12
C ARG A 72 -7.29 4.82 -0.01
N ALA A 73 -6.46 5.06 1.01
CA ALA A 73 -5.46 6.12 0.97
C ALA A 73 -4.49 5.98 -0.21
N ILE A 74 -3.95 4.79 -0.45
CA ILE A 74 -3.02 4.54 -1.56
C ILE A 74 -3.72 4.64 -2.92
N THR A 75 -4.96 4.20 -3.04
CA THR A 75 -5.77 4.43 -4.25
C THR A 75 -5.91 5.92 -4.54
N LEU A 76 -6.22 6.74 -3.52
CA LEU A 76 -6.35 8.19 -3.67
C LEU A 76 -5.01 8.85 -4.01
N CYS A 77 -3.91 8.44 -3.38
CA CYS A 77 -2.55 8.87 -3.74
C CYS A 77 -2.25 8.66 -5.23
N ARG A 78 -2.61 7.48 -5.76
CA ARG A 78 -2.41 7.15 -7.18
C ARG A 78 -3.30 7.98 -8.11
N SER A 79 -4.55 8.19 -7.73
CA SER A 79 -5.53 8.88 -8.56
C SER A 79 -5.33 10.40 -8.61
N PHE A 80 -4.86 10.99 -7.51
CA PHE A 80 -4.84 12.44 -7.34
C PHE A 80 -3.44 13.02 -7.06
N GLY A 81 -2.40 12.19 -6.99
CA GLY A 81 -1.01 12.64 -6.83
C GLY A 81 -0.62 13.02 -5.40
N PHE A 82 -1.38 12.58 -4.40
CA PHE A 82 -0.98 12.73 -3.00
C PHE A 82 0.23 11.86 -2.68
N ASN A 83 1.22 12.44 -1.98
CA ASN A 83 2.44 11.73 -1.60
C ASN A 83 2.57 11.52 -0.09
N TYR A 84 1.69 12.13 0.71
CA TYR A 84 1.67 11.97 2.16
C TYR A 84 0.42 11.24 2.62
N ILE A 85 0.61 10.31 3.56
CA ILE A 85 -0.43 9.63 4.30
C ILE A 85 -0.18 9.91 5.79
N ASN A 86 -1.09 10.64 6.42
CA ASN A 86 -1.07 10.93 7.85
C ASN A 86 -1.94 9.91 8.57
N ILE A 87 -1.31 9.08 9.39
CA ILE A 87 -1.95 8.03 10.17
C ILE A 87 -2.33 8.62 11.52
N LEU A 88 -3.64 8.74 11.78
CA LEU A 88 -4.23 9.40 12.96
C LEU A 88 -4.57 8.41 14.07
N SER A 89 -4.54 7.11 13.80
CA SER A 89 -4.76 6.02 14.76
C SER A 89 -3.87 4.83 14.41
N ASP A 90 -3.77 3.84 15.28
CA ASP A 90 -3.18 2.57 14.88
C ASP A 90 -4.03 1.92 13.78
N ILE A 91 -3.37 1.20 12.87
CA ILE A 91 -3.98 0.60 11.68
C ILE A 91 -3.66 -0.90 11.64
N THR A 92 -4.66 -1.69 11.24
CA THR A 92 -4.45 -3.08 10.85
C THR A 92 -4.30 -3.16 9.33
N LEU A 93 -3.19 -3.72 8.87
CA LEU A 93 -2.97 -4.07 7.47
C LEU A 93 -3.22 -5.56 7.31
N ASP A 94 -4.37 -5.92 6.76
CA ASP A 94 -4.82 -7.30 6.59
C ASP A 94 -4.91 -7.74 5.12
N TYR A 95 -4.81 -6.82 4.16
CA TYR A 95 -4.84 -7.11 2.72
C TYR A 95 -3.52 -6.75 2.02
N ARG A 96 -3.37 -7.32 0.82
CA ARG A 96 -2.31 -6.96 -0.13
C ARG A 96 -2.65 -5.66 -0.85
N ILE A 97 -1.71 -4.72 -0.85
CA ILE A 97 -1.76 -3.47 -1.61
C ILE A 97 -0.72 -3.52 -2.72
N ALA A 98 -1.16 -3.59 -3.97
CA ALA A 98 -0.26 -3.46 -5.12
C ALA A 98 0.05 -1.99 -5.42
N ILE A 99 1.34 -1.67 -5.50
CA ILE A 99 1.86 -0.36 -5.87
C ILE A 99 2.60 -0.49 -7.21
N ASP A 100 1.83 -0.33 -8.29
CA ASP A 100 2.31 -0.51 -9.66
C ASP A 100 2.82 0.78 -10.31
N HIS A 101 2.39 1.93 -9.80
CA HIS A 101 2.78 3.25 -10.27
C HIS A 101 2.45 4.26 -9.18
N LEU A 102 3.48 4.79 -8.54
CA LEU A 102 3.39 5.94 -7.65
C LEU A 102 4.56 6.85 -8.01
N ASN A 103 4.26 8.09 -8.40
CA ASN A 103 5.28 9.02 -8.86
C ASN A 103 6.06 9.55 -7.64
N GLY A 104 7.24 8.96 -7.38
CA GLY A 104 8.21 9.50 -6.42
C GLY A 104 8.23 8.78 -5.07
N VAL A 105 7.97 9.55 -4.01
CA VAL A 105 8.16 9.12 -2.61
C VAL A 105 6.80 9.04 -1.91
N LEU A 106 6.47 7.88 -1.35
CA LEU A 106 5.32 7.69 -0.48
C LEU A 106 5.74 7.92 0.98
N PHE A 107 5.15 8.92 1.62
CA PHE A 107 5.36 9.20 3.04
C PHE A 107 4.19 8.66 3.87
N LEU A 108 4.49 7.85 4.88
CA LEU A 108 3.54 7.45 5.92
C LEU A 108 4.03 8.05 7.23
N ARG A 109 3.18 8.82 7.91
CA ARG A 109 3.55 9.55 9.12
C ARG A 109 2.56 9.30 10.25
N GLY A 110 3.05 8.88 11.41
CA GLY A 110 2.28 8.85 12.64
C GLY A 110 1.98 10.26 13.13
N ARG A 111 0.70 10.55 13.36
CA ARG A 111 0.20 11.86 13.79
C ARG A 111 -0.80 11.71 14.93
N ASN A 112 -0.87 12.71 15.78
CA ASN A 112 -1.98 12.83 16.74
C ASN A 112 -3.32 13.04 16.00
N SER A 113 -4.44 12.91 16.70
CA SER A 113 -5.78 12.87 16.08
C SER A 113 -6.16 14.16 15.34
N ASP A 114 -5.60 15.31 15.69
CA ASP A 114 -5.80 16.59 14.99
C ASP A 114 -4.73 16.88 13.91
N SER A 115 -3.77 15.96 13.75
CA SER A 115 -2.59 16.06 12.88
C SER A 115 -1.62 17.21 13.17
N SER A 116 -1.73 17.86 14.33
CA SER A 116 -0.90 19.00 14.71
C SER A 116 0.54 18.61 15.08
N ALA A 117 0.79 17.36 15.49
CA ALA A 117 2.10 16.89 15.92
C ALA A 117 2.39 15.45 15.48
N ALA A 118 3.67 15.12 15.34
CA ALA A 118 4.11 13.73 15.19
C ALA A 118 3.77 12.94 16.46
N MET A 119 3.20 11.74 16.29
CA MET A 119 2.85 10.85 17.38
C MET A 119 3.14 9.43 16.95
N GLN A 120 3.69 8.62 17.85
CA GLN A 120 3.92 7.21 17.54
C GLN A 120 2.60 6.51 17.22
N ARG A 121 2.53 5.87 16.06
CA ARG A 121 1.41 5.04 15.61
C ARG A 121 1.90 3.67 15.20
N LYS A 122 1.02 2.68 15.24
CA LYS A 122 1.36 1.30 14.89
C LYS A 122 0.62 0.84 13.65
N ILE A 123 1.32 0.16 12.74
CA ILE A 123 0.74 -0.67 11.68
C ILE A 123 0.91 -2.12 12.09
N THR A 124 -0.20 -2.79 12.40
CA THR A 124 -0.22 -4.21 12.72
C THR A 124 -0.49 -5.01 11.46
N VAL A 125 0.46 -5.84 11.07
CA VAL A 125 0.40 -6.66 9.87
C VAL A 125 -0.20 -8.01 10.22
N VAL A 126 -1.37 -8.31 9.67
CA VAL A 126 -2.10 -9.57 9.91
C VAL A 126 -2.36 -10.30 8.61
N ASP A 127 -2.99 -11.48 8.67
CA ASP A 127 -3.27 -12.33 7.52
C ASP A 127 -4.69 -12.90 7.49
N SER A 128 -5.60 -12.36 8.32
CA SER A 128 -6.96 -12.86 8.51
C SER A 128 -7.79 -12.90 7.23
N SER A 129 -7.56 -11.96 6.30
CA SER A 129 -8.31 -11.85 5.03
C SER A 129 -7.51 -12.29 3.80
N ASN A 130 -6.24 -12.69 3.95
CA ASN A 130 -5.40 -13.08 2.81
C ASN A 130 -5.44 -14.59 2.51
N ASN A 131 -6.05 -14.92 1.38
CA ASN A 131 -5.96 -16.26 0.77
C ASN A 131 -4.60 -16.41 0.05
N GLY A 132 -3.56 -16.80 0.79
CA GLY A 132 -2.24 -17.07 0.21
C GLY A 132 -1.12 -17.19 1.23
N SER A 133 0.11 -17.08 0.75
CA SER A 133 1.35 -17.05 1.54
C SER A 133 1.76 -15.64 1.99
N ARG A 134 0.99 -14.61 1.61
CA ARG A 134 1.28 -13.21 1.93
C ARG A 134 0.53 -12.74 3.17
N PRO A 135 1.20 -12.04 4.11
CA PRO A 135 0.50 -11.23 5.09
C PRO A 135 -0.09 -9.98 4.42
N GLY A 136 -0.72 -9.12 5.21
CA GLY A 136 -0.99 -7.74 4.79
C GLY A 136 0.33 -7.09 4.38
N CYS A 137 0.39 -6.57 3.16
CA CYS A 137 1.67 -6.16 2.58
C CYS A 137 1.48 -5.12 1.48
N PHE A 138 2.56 -4.38 1.23
CA PHE A 138 2.78 -3.56 0.06
C PHE A 138 3.60 -4.37 -0.95
N VAL A 139 3.00 -4.68 -2.09
CA VAL A 139 3.70 -5.31 -3.21
C VAL A 139 4.14 -4.22 -4.17
N ILE A 140 5.45 -3.99 -4.19
CA ILE A 140 6.11 -2.93 -4.94
C ILE A 140 6.56 -3.49 -6.29
N ASN A 141 5.88 -3.04 -7.35
CA ASN A 141 6.12 -3.48 -8.72
C ASN A 141 6.83 -2.42 -9.57
N SER A 142 7.09 -1.23 -9.01
CA SER A 142 7.77 -0.12 -9.67
C SER A 142 8.83 0.49 -8.77
N ASN A 143 9.85 1.12 -9.37
CA ASN A 143 10.89 1.79 -8.60
C ASN A 143 10.29 2.95 -7.81
N MET A 144 10.48 2.98 -6.50
CA MET A 144 9.90 4.02 -5.66
C MET A 144 10.69 4.21 -4.37
N SER A 145 10.36 5.29 -3.66
CA SER A 145 10.79 5.47 -2.28
C SER A 145 9.61 5.38 -1.32
N VAL A 146 9.83 4.76 -0.16
CA VAL A 146 8.89 4.76 0.97
C VAL A 146 9.58 5.37 2.17
N ARG A 147 8.90 6.31 2.82
CA ARG A 147 9.37 6.94 4.05
C ARG A 147 8.35 6.75 5.17
N LEU A 148 8.78 6.13 6.26
CA LEU A 148 8.02 6.00 7.50
C LEU A 148 8.57 6.96 8.56
N GLU A 149 7.69 7.67 9.25
CA GLU A 149 8.03 8.60 10.33
C GLU A 149 7.07 8.39 11.50
N ALA A 150 7.61 8.20 12.72
CA ALA A 150 6.81 7.98 13.93
C ALA A 150 5.86 6.77 13.80
N LEU A 151 6.33 5.69 13.16
CA LEU A 151 5.56 4.49 12.90
C LEU A 151 6.26 3.24 13.42
N ASP A 152 5.52 2.43 14.16
CA ASP A 152 5.87 1.07 14.53
C ASP A 152 5.24 0.08 13.57
N ILE A 153 5.96 -0.98 13.24
CA ILE A 153 5.45 -2.12 12.47
C ILE A 153 5.41 -3.33 13.39
N GLU A 154 4.25 -3.94 13.56
CA GLU A 154 4.08 -5.19 14.31
C GLU A 154 3.73 -6.33 13.35
N LEU A 155 4.58 -7.35 13.32
CA LEU A 155 4.36 -8.56 12.53
C LEU A 155 3.49 -9.54 13.33
N ASN A 156 2.21 -9.62 12.97
CA ASN A 156 1.23 -10.52 13.57
C ASN A 156 0.60 -11.45 12.52
N SER A 157 1.44 -12.22 11.85
CA SER A 157 1.00 -13.15 10.80
C SER A 157 1.63 -14.53 10.95
N GLY A 158 0.88 -15.56 10.57
CA GLY A 158 1.33 -16.93 10.34
C GLY A 158 1.92 -17.18 8.94
N LYS A 159 1.96 -16.17 8.06
CA LYS A 159 2.46 -16.26 6.67
C LYS A 159 3.96 -15.98 6.56
N GLY A 160 4.53 -16.07 5.35
CA GLY A 160 5.98 -16.09 5.11
C GLY A 160 6.56 -14.98 4.23
N PHE A 161 5.74 -14.19 3.52
CA PHE A 161 6.24 -13.07 2.70
C PHE A 161 6.46 -11.79 3.53
N GLY A 162 7.07 -10.78 2.91
CA GLY A 162 7.40 -9.51 3.56
C GLY A 162 6.25 -8.51 3.59
N VAL A 163 6.31 -7.56 4.53
CA VAL A 163 5.44 -6.37 4.56
C VAL A 163 5.70 -5.51 3.34
N PHE A 164 6.97 -5.28 3.00
CA PHE A 164 7.40 -4.66 1.76
C PHE A 164 7.98 -5.74 0.86
N GLU A 165 7.16 -6.19 -0.09
CA GLU A 165 7.54 -7.19 -1.08
C GLU A 165 7.97 -6.54 -2.38
N VAL A 166 9.24 -6.73 -2.75
CA VAL A 166 9.84 -6.15 -3.95
C VAL A 166 10.20 -7.29 -4.91
N THR A 167 9.46 -7.42 -6.02
CA THR A 167 9.67 -8.59 -6.90
C THR A 167 10.79 -8.35 -7.91
N VAL A 168 10.69 -7.27 -8.70
CA VAL A 168 11.62 -6.93 -9.80
C VAL A 168 12.06 -5.46 -9.80
N ALA A 169 11.64 -4.70 -8.78
CA ALA A 169 11.87 -3.26 -8.69
C ALA A 169 13.02 -2.92 -7.74
N TYR A 170 13.34 -1.63 -7.66
CA TYR A 170 14.17 -1.04 -6.63
C TYR A 170 13.33 -0.26 -5.62
N LEU A 171 13.48 -0.55 -4.33
CA LEU A 171 12.86 0.20 -3.24
C LEU A 171 13.92 0.97 -2.46
N GLN A 172 13.77 2.29 -2.37
CA GLN A 172 14.48 3.08 -1.38
C GLN A 172 13.58 3.28 -0.15
N PHE A 173 13.96 2.69 0.97
CA PHE A 173 13.21 2.73 2.20
C PHE A 173 13.91 3.60 3.23
N TYR A 174 13.15 4.46 3.90
CA TYR A 174 13.63 5.26 5.02
C TYR A 174 12.67 5.15 6.18
N MET A 175 13.17 4.84 7.37
CA MET A 175 12.37 4.82 8.59
C MET A 175 13.03 5.64 9.67
N ILE A 176 12.28 6.59 10.23
CA ILE A 176 12.72 7.42 11.34
C ILE A 176 11.77 7.34 12.53
N ASN A 177 12.35 7.20 13.72
CA ASN A 177 11.62 7.16 14.99
C ASN A 177 10.53 6.09 14.97
N GLY A 178 10.93 4.83 14.90
CA GLY A 178 9.97 3.74 14.86
C GLY A 178 10.58 2.42 15.25
N SER A 179 9.74 1.41 15.39
CA SER A 179 10.17 0.08 15.79
C SER A 179 9.64 -1.02 14.89
N LEU A 180 10.32 -2.16 14.92
CA LEU A 180 9.80 -3.42 14.41
C LEU A 180 9.65 -4.39 15.57
N SER A 181 8.46 -4.95 15.72
CA SER A 181 8.15 -6.00 16.68
C SER A 181 7.45 -7.18 16.01
N ARG A 182 7.40 -8.32 16.70
CA ARG A 182 6.73 -9.52 16.20
C ARG A 182 5.98 -10.22 17.32
N VAL A 183 4.71 -10.51 17.06
CA VAL A 183 3.84 -11.29 17.96
C VAL A 183 3.24 -12.52 17.27
N GLY A 184 3.34 -12.59 15.93
CA GLY A 184 2.86 -13.73 15.13
C GLY A 184 3.79 -14.94 15.19
N THR A 185 3.34 -16.04 14.57
CA THR A 185 4.05 -17.33 14.57
C THR A 185 4.71 -17.69 13.23
N GLY A 186 4.43 -16.93 12.17
CA GLY A 186 4.90 -17.20 10.81
C GLY A 186 6.31 -16.68 10.51
N ASN A 187 6.69 -16.78 9.24
CA ASN A 187 7.97 -16.31 8.73
C ASN A 187 7.91 -14.93 8.07
N ALA A 188 6.83 -14.17 8.31
CA ALA A 188 6.66 -12.84 7.76
C ALA A 188 7.84 -11.93 8.18
N ARG A 189 8.33 -11.14 7.23
CA ARG A 189 9.49 -10.25 7.40
C ARG A 189 9.09 -8.81 7.16
N LEU A 190 9.89 -7.83 7.58
CA LEU A 190 9.67 -6.45 7.11
C LEU A 190 9.91 -6.36 5.60
N PHE A 191 11.04 -6.88 5.12
CA PHE A 191 11.38 -6.90 3.71
C PHE A 191 11.43 -8.30 3.14
N HIS A 192 10.87 -8.45 1.95
CA HIS A 192 11.04 -9.62 1.12
C HIS A 192 11.36 -9.18 -0.31
N THR A 193 12.48 -9.63 -0.84
CA THR A 193 12.84 -9.34 -2.23
C THR A 193 13.07 -10.62 -3.02
N GLY A 194 12.59 -10.62 -4.26
CA GLY A 194 12.86 -11.66 -5.25
C GLY A 194 14.12 -11.34 -6.04
N ILE A 195 13.93 -10.87 -7.28
CA ILE A 195 15.00 -10.41 -8.19
C ILE A 195 15.35 -8.94 -7.93
N GLY A 196 14.44 -8.18 -7.33
CA GLY A 196 14.62 -6.76 -7.02
C GLY A 196 15.66 -6.49 -5.93
N SER A 197 15.82 -5.20 -5.61
CA SER A 197 16.74 -4.75 -4.57
C SER A 197 16.12 -3.69 -3.67
N ILE A 198 16.63 -3.61 -2.44
CA ILE A 198 16.14 -2.69 -1.42
C ILE A 198 17.34 -1.95 -0.83
N SER A 199 17.29 -0.63 -0.87
CA SER A 199 18.14 0.22 -0.05
C SER A 199 17.35 0.71 1.15
N ALA A 200 17.72 0.30 2.37
CA ALA A 200 16.98 0.61 3.58
C ALA A 200 17.83 1.40 4.58
N ASN A 201 17.37 2.60 4.94
CA ASN A 201 18.04 3.43 5.94
C ASN A 201 17.14 3.64 7.16
N PHE A 202 17.72 3.43 8.34
CA PHE A 202 17.04 3.50 9.62
C PHE A 202 17.67 4.56 10.52
N ALA A 203 16.86 5.46 11.07
CA ALA A 203 17.30 6.52 11.98
C ALA A 203 16.45 6.51 13.25
N SER A 204 17.08 6.44 14.43
CA SER A 204 16.36 6.28 15.71
C SER A 204 15.36 5.11 15.67
N PHE A 205 15.79 4.00 15.07
CA PHE A 205 15.00 2.78 14.92
C PHE A 205 15.28 1.81 16.05
N THR A 206 14.24 1.13 16.53
CA THR A 206 14.35 0.08 17.54
C THR A 206 13.92 -1.26 16.96
N LEU A 207 14.79 -2.27 17.03
CA LEU A 207 14.44 -3.65 16.70
C LEU A 207 14.12 -4.40 17.99
N ASP A 208 12.86 -4.80 18.17
CA ASP A 208 12.47 -5.62 19.32
C ASP A 208 13.14 -7.01 19.24
N TYR A 209 13.48 -7.59 20.39
CA TYR A 209 14.07 -8.92 20.48
C TYR A 209 13.23 -9.99 19.77
N SER A 210 11.91 -9.87 19.84
CA SER A 210 10.94 -10.75 19.17
C SER A 210 11.04 -10.74 17.63
N ALA A 211 11.59 -9.67 17.06
CA ALA A 211 11.74 -9.45 15.63
C ALA A 211 13.17 -9.68 15.12
N LEU A 212 14.09 -10.16 15.97
CA LEU A 212 15.46 -10.51 15.55
C LEU A 212 15.44 -11.55 14.44
N GLY A 213 16.19 -11.26 13.37
CA GLY A 213 16.14 -12.07 12.18
C GLY A 213 14.74 -12.12 11.56
N TYR A 214 13.91 -11.07 11.69
CA TYR A 214 12.66 -10.89 10.93
C TYR A 214 12.64 -9.61 10.09
N LEU A 215 13.76 -8.89 10.02
CA LEU A 215 13.86 -7.64 9.29
C LEU A 215 14.00 -7.87 7.77
N PHE A 216 14.98 -8.67 7.35
CA PHE A 216 15.27 -8.96 5.94
C PHE A 216 15.03 -10.42 5.61
N TYR A 217 14.46 -10.72 4.43
CA TYR A 217 14.30 -12.09 3.97
C TYR A 217 15.65 -12.74 3.64
N SER A 218 15.79 -14.02 4.01
CA SER A 218 17.03 -14.83 3.89
C SER A 218 18.23 -14.35 4.71
N VAL A 219 18.07 -13.33 5.56
CA VAL A 219 19.07 -12.92 6.55
C VAL A 219 18.69 -13.55 7.89
N ILE A 220 19.59 -14.39 8.41
CA ILE A 220 19.42 -14.99 9.74
C ILE A 220 19.72 -13.95 10.83
N SER A 221 19.24 -14.20 12.05
CA SER A 221 19.53 -13.31 13.18
C SER A 221 21.05 -13.19 13.42
N GLY A 222 21.52 -11.96 13.61
CA GLY A 222 22.90 -11.59 13.83
C GLY A 222 23.71 -11.34 12.56
N ALA A 223 23.24 -11.77 11.38
CA ALA A 223 23.99 -11.63 10.13
C ALA A 223 23.91 -10.19 9.57
N ASP A 224 24.91 -9.81 8.77
CA ASP A 224 24.94 -8.53 8.05
C ASP A 224 24.07 -8.64 6.78
N PRO A 225 22.99 -7.85 6.65
CA PRO A 225 22.17 -7.86 5.44
C PRO A 225 22.94 -7.46 4.18
N ASN A 226 24.01 -6.66 4.30
CA ASN A 226 24.81 -6.18 3.16
C ASN A 226 25.65 -7.29 2.51
N ASP A 227 25.76 -8.47 3.14
CA ASP A 227 26.37 -9.65 2.52
C ASP A 227 25.47 -10.26 1.42
N HIS A 228 24.20 -9.83 1.33
CA HIS A 228 23.28 -10.23 0.29
C HIS A 228 23.19 -9.15 -0.82
N TYR A 229 23.34 -9.57 -2.08
CA TYR A 229 23.39 -8.67 -3.25
C TYR A 229 22.16 -7.76 -3.44
N ASN A 230 21.05 -8.10 -2.81
CA ASN A 230 19.75 -7.45 -2.96
C ASN A 230 19.45 -6.43 -1.85
N TYR A 231 20.34 -6.26 -0.86
CA TYR A 231 20.16 -5.32 0.25
C TYR A 231 21.33 -4.33 0.35
N PHE A 232 20.98 -3.07 0.62
CA PHE A 232 21.92 -2.00 0.91
C PHE A 232 21.42 -1.21 2.11
N THR A 233 22.00 -1.38 3.30
CA THR A 233 21.46 -0.82 4.53
C THR A 233 22.52 -0.32 5.50
N ASN A 234 22.14 0.62 6.37
CA ASN A 234 22.99 1.11 7.46
C ASN A 234 22.95 0.22 8.72
N ILE A 235 22.21 -0.89 8.69
CA ILE A 235 22.24 -1.94 9.71
C ILE A 235 23.34 -2.94 9.37
N SER A 236 24.25 -3.19 10.31
CA SER A 236 25.36 -4.15 10.15
C SER A 236 25.10 -5.51 10.81
N SER A 237 23.96 -5.67 11.50
CA SER A 237 23.53 -6.92 12.13
C SER A 237 22.02 -6.84 12.42
N ALA A 238 21.24 -7.81 11.96
CA ALA A 238 19.76 -7.81 12.00
C ALA A 238 19.14 -9.02 12.73
#